data_AF-A0A959W2T6-F1
#
_entry.id   AF-A0A959W2T6-F1
#
_cell.length_a   1.000
_cell.length_b   1.000
_cell.length_c   1.000
_cell.angle_alpha   90.00
_cell.angle_beta   90.00
_cell.angle_gamma   90.00
#
_symmetry.space_group_name_H-M   'P 1'
#
loop_
_entity.id
_entity.type
_entity.pdbx_description
1 polymer ?
#
loop_
_entity_poly.entity_id
_entity_poly.type
_entity_poly.pdbx_seq_one_letter_code
_entity_poly.pdbx_strand_id
1 'polypeptide(L)'
;MDEEINYRSAIKDFLGRPIPPEGELRIWLDDDPVDREAPEGWIHVRSVREACFALLTGRVVELSLDNDLDNPEGSETTFGTGYQVIDFLEEQEGVAGNPLWPRDGIVLHTANANGRERMALSFEPLKRNPELTVREDKTPGGKPRFSVGRKTD
;
A
#
# COMPACT_ATOMS: atom_id res chain seq x y z
N MET A 1 -40.37 4.63 19.46
CA MET A 1 -39.05 5.07 19.95
C MET A 1 -38.12 4.58 18.88
N ASP A 2 -37.92 5.42 17.87
CA ASP A 2 -37.13 5.04 16.71
C ASP A 2 -35.67 5.03 17.14
N GLU A 3 -35.07 3.83 17.22
CA GLU A 3 -33.62 3.71 17.28
C GLU A 3 -33.08 4.36 16.02
N GLU A 4 -32.48 5.53 16.17
CA GLU A 4 -31.72 6.18 15.11
C GLU A 4 -30.59 5.23 14.73
N ILE A 5 -30.77 4.47 13.63
CA ILE A 5 -29.76 3.55 13.12
C ILE A 5 -28.58 4.41 12.71
N ASN A 6 -27.56 4.47 13.57
CA ASN A 6 -26.29 5.09 13.25
C ASN A 6 -25.54 4.18 12.27
N TYR A 7 -25.83 4.31 10.97
CA TYR A 7 -25.13 3.61 9.89
C TYR A 7 -23.61 3.90 9.86
N ARG A 8 -23.11 4.81 10.72
CA ARG A 8 -21.68 5.06 10.93
C ARG A 8 -21.04 4.04 11.87
N SER A 9 -21.27 2.74 11.65
CA SER A 9 -20.25 1.80 12.07
C SER A 9 -18.98 2.20 11.33
N ALA A 10 -17.99 2.73 12.06
CA ALA A 10 -16.73 3.13 11.46
C ALA A 10 -16.18 1.93 10.67
N ILE A 11 -15.83 2.14 9.39
CA ILE A 11 -15.07 1.13 8.65
C ILE A 11 -13.81 0.91 9.47
N LYS A 12 -13.52 -0.35 9.77
CA LYS A 12 -12.36 -0.73 10.58
C LYS A 12 -11.28 -1.31 9.69
N ASP A 13 -10.04 -1.10 10.10
CA ASP A 13 -8.89 -1.77 9.52
C ASP A 13 -8.81 -3.22 10.01
N PHE A 14 -7.79 -3.96 9.58
CA PHE A 14 -7.62 -5.37 9.91
C PHE A 14 -7.46 -5.62 11.43
N LEU A 15 -6.98 -4.63 12.19
CA LEU A 15 -6.83 -4.70 13.64
C LEU A 15 -8.09 -4.25 14.40
N GLY A 16 -9.17 -3.93 13.69
CA GLY A 16 -10.42 -3.44 14.28
C GLY A 16 -10.37 -1.96 14.68
N ARG A 17 -9.34 -1.21 14.26
CA ARG A 17 -9.18 0.22 14.53
C ARG A 17 -10.02 1.01 13.51
N PRO A 18 -10.67 2.12 13.90
CA PRO A 18 -11.47 2.91 12.97
C PRO A 18 -10.59 3.56 11.91
N ILE A 19 -10.98 3.42 10.64
CA ILE A 19 -10.40 4.18 9.52
C ILE A 19 -11.06 5.56 9.51
N PRO A 20 -10.28 6.66 9.54
CA PRO A 20 -10.84 8.01 9.49
C PRO A 20 -11.64 8.23 8.19
N PRO A 21 -12.86 8.81 8.26
CA PRO A 21 -13.70 9.05 7.08
C PRO A 21 -13.10 10.08 6.13
N GLU A 22 -12.17 10.92 6.60
CA GLU A 22 -11.51 11.99 5.87
C GLU A 22 -10.04 12.16 6.32
N GLY A 23 -9.26 12.93 5.55
CA GLY A 23 -7.84 13.18 5.83
C GLY A 23 -6.89 12.14 5.21
N GLU A 24 -5.61 12.28 5.48
CA GLU A 24 -4.56 11.47 4.86
C GLU A 24 -4.46 10.07 5.48
N LEU A 25 -4.09 9.09 4.67
CA LEU A 25 -3.95 7.69 5.09
C LEU A 25 -2.51 7.20 4.88
N ARG A 26 -1.99 6.48 5.86
CA ARG A 26 -0.79 5.66 5.72
C ARG A 26 -1.19 4.20 5.77
N ILE A 27 -0.81 3.41 4.77
CA ILE A 27 -1.28 2.03 4.61
C ILE A 27 -0.16 1.04 4.89
N TRP A 28 -0.40 0.12 5.81
CA TRP A 28 0.46 -1.01 6.13
C TRP A 28 -0.19 -2.27 5.57
N LEU A 29 0.40 -2.87 4.54
CA LEU A 29 -0.07 -4.10 3.92
C LEU A 29 0.73 -5.28 4.47
N ASP A 30 0.12 -6.06 5.35
CA ASP A 30 0.69 -7.27 5.93
C ASP A 30 -0.47 -8.19 6.35
N ASP A 31 -0.30 -9.50 6.21
CA ASP A 31 -1.29 -10.53 6.54
C ASP A 31 -1.14 -11.05 7.98
N ASP A 32 -0.07 -10.67 8.69
CA ASP A 32 0.25 -11.05 10.05
C ASP A 32 -0.01 -9.89 11.04
N PRO A 33 -1.20 -9.83 11.66
CA PRO A 33 -1.55 -8.75 12.57
C PRO A 33 -0.93 -8.92 13.96
N VAL A 34 -0.29 -10.07 14.25
CA VAL A 34 0.21 -10.40 15.59
C VAL A 34 1.68 -10.09 15.71
N ASP A 35 2.50 -10.64 14.81
CA ASP A 35 3.96 -10.44 14.87
C ASP A 35 4.40 -9.20 14.05
N ARG A 36 3.56 -8.75 13.11
CA ARG A 36 3.83 -7.62 12.20
C ARG A 36 2.71 -6.58 12.22
N GLU A 37 2.24 -6.28 13.42
CA GLU A 37 1.23 -5.25 13.65
C GLU A 37 1.64 -3.89 13.07
N ALA A 38 0.73 -3.26 12.32
CA ALA A 38 0.91 -1.91 11.78
C ALA A 38 1.16 -0.88 12.89
N PRO A 39 2.19 -0.01 12.76
CA PRO A 39 2.49 1.03 13.75
C PRO A 39 1.31 1.99 14.01
N GLU A 40 1.37 2.73 15.12
CA GLU A 40 0.37 3.75 15.44
C GLU A 40 0.23 4.78 14.29
N GLY A 41 -1.02 5.12 13.96
CA GLY A 41 -1.34 6.06 12.88
C GLY A 41 -1.30 5.46 11.47
N TRP A 42 -0.96 4.18 11.33
CA TRP A 42 -1.10 3.43 10.08
C TRP A 42 -2.39 2.63 10.07
N ILE A 43 -3.00 2.47 8.90
CA ILE A 43 -4.14 1.59 8.66
C ILE A 43 -3.61 0.23 8.21
N HIS A 44 -3.99 -0.83 8.92
CA HIS A 44 -3.58 -2.20 8.59
C HIS A 44 -4.56 -2.80 7.58
N VAL A 45 -4.05 -3.21 6.42
CA VAL A 45 -4.80 -3.99 5.42
C VAL A 45 -4.05 -5.30 5.15
N ARG A 46 -4.77 -6.35 4.78
CA ARG A 46 -4.19 -7.70 4.64
C ARG A 46 -4.16 -8.23 3.22
N SER A 47 -4.76 -7.50 2.28
CA SER A 47 -4.87 -7.95 0.89
C SER A 47 -4.57 -6.84 -0.11
N VAL A 48 -4.11 -7.27 -1.29
CA VAL A 48 -3.90 -6.38 -2.44
C VAL A 48 -5.18 -5.61 -2.75
N ARG A 49 -6.34 -6.27 -2.69
CA ARG A 49 -7.64 -5.64 -2.96
C ARG A 49 -7.91 -4.48 -2.01
N GLU A 50 -7.72 -4.68 -0.71
CA GLU A 50 -7.92 -3.64 0.30
C GLU A 50 -6.93 -2.48 0.11
N ALA A 51 -5.66 -2.78 -0.19
CA ALA A 51 -4.66 -1.76 -0.50
C ALA A 51 -5.03 -0.94 -1.75
N CYS A 52 -5.44 -1.58 -2.84
CA CYS A 52 -5.87 -0.90 -4.06
C CYS A 52 -7.13 -0.06 -3.83
N PHE A 53 -8.10 -0.55 -3.05
CA PHE A 53 -9.28 0.25 -2.69
C PHE A 53 -8.92 1.46 -1.85
N ALA A 54 -7.97 1.34 -0.91
CA ALA A 54 -7.46 2.49 -0.18
C ALA A 54 -6.78 3.49 -1.12
N LEU A 55 -5.93 3.03 -2.04
CA LEU A 55 -5.26 3.87 -3.04
C LEU A 55 -6.26 4.64 -3.92
N LEU A 56 -7.33 3.97 -4.38
CA LEU A 56 -8.38 4.60 -5.20
C LEU A 56 -9.11 5.76 -4.52
N THR A 57 -9.00 5.90 -3.19
CA THR A 57 -9.53 7.08 -2.50
C THR A 57 -8.74 8.36 -2.80
N GLY A 58 -7.51 8.24 -3.32
CA GLY A 58 -6.57 9.36 -3.49
C GLY A 58 -6.02 9.93 -2.18
N ARG A 59 -6.32 9.31 -1.04
CA ARG A 59 -5.94 9.80 0.30
C ARG A 59 -4.66 9.17 0.84
N VAL A 60 -4.13 8.13 0.18
CA VAL A 60 -2.94 7.41 0.64
C VAL A 60 -1.69 8.24 0.34
N VAL A 61 -0.97 8.57 1.40
CA VAL A 61 0.22 9.43 1.31
C VAL A 61 1.50 8.65 1.52
N GLU A 62 1.42 7.54 2.25
CA GLU A 62 2.53 6.62 2.49
C GLU A 62 2.04 5.17 2.46
N LEU A 63 2.87 4.28 1.92
CA LEU A 63 2.55 2.86 1.78
C LEU A 63 3.72 2.01 2.27
N SER A 64 3.44 0.95 3.01
CA SER A 64 4.42 -0.02 3.50
C SER A 64 3.96 -1.42 3.11
N LEU A 65 4.79 -2.13 2.34
CA LEU A 65 4.41 -3.36 1.66
C LEU A 65 5.15 -4.59 2.19
N ASP A 66 4.37 -5.58 2.62
CA ASP A 66 4.79 -6.97 2.57
C ASP A 66 4.56 -7.57 1.19
N ASN A 67 5.37 -8.56 0.81
CA ASN A 67 5.24 -9.23 -0.47
C ASN A 67 4.34 -10.45 -0.43
N ASP A 68 4.41 -11.28 0.60
CA ASP A 68 3.72 -12.57 0.63
C ASP A 68 2.50 -12.42 1.52
N LEU A 69 1.30 -12.42 0.93
CA LEU A 69 0.06 -12.25 1.66
C LEU A 69 -0.71 -13.56 1.60
N ASP A 70 -0.43 -14.42 2.57
CA ASP A 70 -1.00 -15.75 2.66
C ASP A 70 -2.36 -15.70 3.35
N ASN A 71 -3.22 -16.63 2.97
CA ASN A 71 -4.46 -16.84 3.68
C ASN A 71 -4.19 -17.85 4.82
N PRO A 72 -4.45 -17.51 6.10
CA PRO A 72 -4.18 -18.40 7.24
C PRO A 72 -4.97 -19.73 7.20
N GLU A 73 -5.97 -19.88 6.32
CA GLU A 73 -6.84 -21.08 6.28
C GLU A 73 -6.48 -22.10 5.18
N GLY A 74 -5.21 -22.24 4.79
CA GLY A 74 -4.77 -23.32 3.87
C GLY A 74 -5.49 -23.32 2.51
N SER A 75 -6.03 -22.17 2.13
CA SER A 75 -6.71 -21.95 0.86
C SER A 75 -5.69 -21.81 -0.26
N GLU A 76 -5.99 -22.36 -1.43
CA GLU A 76 -5.23 -22.09 -2.66
C GLU A 76 -5.32 -20.62 -3.11
N THR A 77 -6.14 -19.81 -2.44
CA THR A 77 -6.31 -18.38 -2.71
C THR A 77 -5.43 -17.55 -1.79
N THR A 78 -4.42 -16.90 -2.36
CA THR A 78 -3.61 -15.89 -1.66
C THR A 78 -4.36 -14.56 -1.58
N PHE A 79 -4.05 -13.73 -0.58
CA PHE A 79 -4.51 -12.33 -0.53
C PHE A 79 -3.77 -11.42 -1.53
N GLY A 80 -2.85 -12.02 -2.30
CA GLY A 80 -2.09 -11.44 -3.39
C GLY A 80 -0.63 -11.27 -3.02
N THR A 81 0.06 -10.37 -3.71
CA THR A 81 1.45 -10.01 -3.40
C THR A 81 1.66 -8.50 -3.40
N GLY A 82 2.58 -8.00 -2.59
CA GLY A 82 2.97 -6.58 -2.61
C GLY A 82 3.37 -6.07 -4.00
N TYR A 83 3.96 -6.96 -4.82
CA TYR A 83 4.22 -6.70 -6.24
C TYR A 83 2.97 -6.27 -7.02
N GLN A 84 1.82 -6.90 -6.80
CA GLN A 84 0.58 -6.57 -7.51
C GLN A 84 0.04 -5.19 -7.14
N VAL A 85 0.38 -4.66 -5.95
CA VAL A 85 0.02 -3.28 -5.59
C VAL A 85 0.85 -2.28 -6.39
N ILE A 86 2.13 -2.58 -6.62
CA ILE A 86 3.00 -1.73 -7.46
C ILE A 86 2.52 -1.79 -8.91
N ASP A 87 2.23 -2.99 -9.44
CA ASP A 87 1.67 -3.19 -10.78
C ASP A 87 0.37 -2.40 -10.98
N PHE A 88 -0.52 -2.41 -9.97
CA PHE A 88 -1.72 -1.58 -9.98
C PHE A 88 -1.40 -0.08 -10.06
N LEU A 89 -0.44 0.43 -9.28
CA LEU A 89 -0.05 1.84 -9.34
C LEU A 89 0.51 2.23 -10.72
N GLU A 90 1.29 1.34 -11.34
CA GLU A 90 1.79 1.54 -12.70
C GLU A 90 0.66 1.60 -13.73
N GLU A 91 -0.33 0.70 -13.63
CA GLU A 91 -1.53 0.72 -14.49
C GLU A 91 -2.33 2.01 -14.30
N GLN A 92 -2.51 2.45 -13.05
CA GLN A 92 -3.23 3.69 -12.75
C GLN A 92 -2.52 4.90 -13.35
N GLU A 93 -1.19 4.97 -13.26
CA GLU A 93 -0.39 6.05 -13.84
C GLU A 93 -0.42 6.04 -15.37
N GLY A 94 -0.08 4.89 -15.99
CA GLY A 94 0.22 4.81 -17.42
C GLY A 94 -0.99 4.53 -18.32
N VAL A 95 -2.05 3.91 -17.79
CA VAL A 95 -3.24 3.51 -18.57
C VAL A 95 -4.45 4.33 -18.16
N ALA A 96 -4.73 4.43 -16.86
CA ALA A 96 -5.91 5.14 -16.37
C ALA A 96 -5.72 6.67 -16.29
N GLY A 97 -4.47 7.16 -16.32
CA GLY A 97 -4.15 8.58 -16.15
C GLY A 97 -4.46 9.11 -14.75
N ASN A 98 -4.52 8.21 -13.76
CA ASN A 98 -4.87 8.49 -12.37
C ASN A 98 -3.62 8.34 -11.48
N PRO A 99 -2.86 9.41 -11.23
CA PRO A 99 -1.60 9.33 -10.48
C PRO A 99 -1.86 9.07 -9.00
N LEU A 100 -1.76 7.81 -8.58
CA LEU A 100 -2.01 7.37 -7.20
C LEU A 100 -0.73 7.06 -6.40
N TRP A 101 0.44 7.43 -6.93
CA TRP A 101 1.72 7.24 -6.23
C TRP A 101 1.72 7.97 -4.87
N PRO A 102 1.94 7.27 -3.74
CA PRO A 102 2.00 7.90 -2.43
C PRO A 102 3.18 8.89 -2.35
N ARG A 103 2.89 10.17 -2.11
CA ARG A 103 3.88 11.25 -2.16
C ARG A 103 4.99 11.15 -1.08
N ASP A 104 4.72 10.51 0.06
CA ASP A 104 5.66 10.33 1.16
C ASP A 104 6.46 9.01 1.00
N GLY A 105 6.14 8.24 -0.05
CA GLY A 105 6.89 7.09 -0.53
C GLY A 105 6.25 5.73 -0.23
N ILE A 106 6.87 4.72 -0.83
CA ILE A 106 6.53 3.30 -0.70
C ILE A 106 7.72 2.58 -0.06
N VAL A 107 7.52 1.99 1.12
CA VAL A 107 8.52 1.21 1.85
C VAL A 107 8.30 -0.27 1.58
N LEU A 108 9.37 -1.01 1.28
CA LEU A 108 9.32 -2.47 1.15
C LEU A 108 9.75 -3.11 2.47
N HIS A 109 8.80 -3.36 3.37
CA HIS A 109 9.12 -3.89 4.70
C HIS A 109 9.27 -5.41 4.72
N THR A 110 8.76 -6.10 3.69
CA THR A 110 8.78 -7.56 3.56
C THR A 110 10.07 -8.23 4.03
N ALA A 111 9.93 -9.36 4.72
CA ALA A 111 11.04 -10.22 5.09
C ALA A 111 11.58 -11.02 3.89
N ASN A 112 10.74 -11.33 2.89
CA ASN A 112 11.12 -12.10 1.71
C ASN A 112 12.10 -11.32 0.82
N ALA A 113 13.34 -11.80 0.76
CA ALA A 113 14.39 -11.15 -0.02
C ALA A 113 14.10 -11.15 -1.53
N ASN A 114 13.60 -12.27 -2.07
CA ASN A 114 13.27 -12.39 -3.49
C ASN A 114 12.05 -11.52 -3.84
N GLY A 115 11.04 -11.52 -2.98
CA GLY A 115 9.86 -10.66 -3.12
C GLY A 115 10.24 -9.18 -3.10
N ARG A 116 11.11 -8.78 -2.17
CA ARG A 116 11.66 -7.42 -2.09
C ARG A 116 12.42 -7.02 -3.35
N GLU A 117 13.30 -7.88 -3.85
CA GLU A 117 14.05 -7.64 -5.08
C GLU A 117 13.11 -7.46 -6.27
N ARG A 118 12.13 -8.35 -6.41
CA ARG A 118 11.13 -8.26 -7.48
C ARG A 118 10.33 -6.96 -7.42
N MET A 119 9.87 -6.56 -6.23
CA MET A 119 9.16 -5.29 -6.03
C MET A 119 10.05 -4.08 -6.36
N ALA A 120 11.32 -4.10 -5.93
CA ALA A 120 12.26 -3.03 -6.24
C ALA A 120 12.52 -2.90 -7.76
N LEU A 121 12.63 -4.03 -8.46
CA LEU A 121 12.83 -4.04 -9.91
C LEU A 121 11.66 -3.45 -10.71
N SER A 122 10.43 -3.46 -10.18
CA SER A 122 9.28 -2.81 -10.81
C SER A 122 9.47 -1.30 -10.98
N PHE A 123 10.29 -0.65 -10.16
CA PHE A 123 10.56 0.78 -10.31
C PHE A 123 11.56 1.10 -11.44
N GLU A 124 12.28 0.11 -11.99
CA GLU A 124 13.29 0.34 -13.03
C GLU A 124 12.71 0.85 -14.36
N PRO A 125 11.60 0.28 -14.90
CA PRO A 125 10.92 0.86 -16.06
C PRO A 125 10.47 2.31 -15.83
N LEU A 126 9.99 2.65 -14.64
CA LEU A 126 9.51 3.99 -14.30
C LEU A 126 10.63 5.04 -14.35
N LYS A 127 11.87 4.66 -13.99
CA LYS A 127 13.07 5.52 -14.11
C LYS A 127 13.33 5.95 -15.56
N ARG A 128 12.81 5.22 -16.56
CA ARG A 128 12.95 5.53 -17.99
C ARG A 128 11.81 6.38 -18.54
N ASN A 129 10.72 6.56 -17.79
CA ASN A 129 9.61 7.42 -18.20
C ASN A 129 10.06 8.90 -18.10
N PRO A 130 10.06 9.67 -19.20
CA PRO A 130 10.50 11.06 -19.19
C PRO A 130 9.62 11.96 -18.32
N GLU A 131 8.36 11.60 -18.06
CA GLU A 131 7.41 12.39 -17.27
C GLU A 131 7.53 12.13 -15.77
N LEU A 132 8.23 11.08 -15.35
CA LEU A 132 8.35 10.68 -13.95
C LEU A 132 9.73 10.97 -13.37
N THR A 133 9.75 11.32 -12.09
CA THR A 133 10.91 11.22 -11.21
C THR A 133 10.73 10.03 -10.29
N VAL A 134 11.73 9.16 -10.24
CA VAL A 134 11.80 8.05 -9.30
C VAL A 134 13.04 8.24 -8.43
N ARG A 135 12.87 8.20 -7.12
CA ARG A 135 13.95 8.24 -6.14
C ARG A 135 13.92 6.97 -5.31
N GLU A 136 15.10 6.46 -5.03
CA GLU A 136 15.31 5.31 -4.17
C GLU A 136 16.19 5.74 -3.01
N ASP A 137 15.74 5.43 -1.79
CA ASP A 137 16.49 5.62 -0.56
C ASP A 137 16.30 4.44 0.39
N LYS A 138 16.75 4.61 1.63
CA LYS A 138 16.53 3.64 2.70
C LYS A 138 15.95 4.36 3.91
N THR A 139 14.98 3.71 4.53
CA THR A 139 14.51 4.05 5.88
C THR A 139 15.67 3.98 6.89
N PRO A 140 15.54 4.58 8.09
CA PRO A 140 16.53 4.40 9.16
C PRO A 140 16.82 2.94 9.52
N GLY A 141 15.83 2.05 9.35
CA GLY A 141 15.96 0.59 9.54
C GLY A 141 16.57 -0.15 8.33
N GLY A 142 17.05 0.57 7.31
CA GLY A 142 17.69 0.00 6.13
C GLY A 142 16.75 -0.61 5.09
N LYS A 143 15.43 -0.54 5.30
CA LYS A 143 14.43 -1.01 4.32
C LYS A 143 14.39 -0.07 3.11
N PRO A 144 14.34 -0.59 1.86
CA PRO A 144 14.20 0.23 0.67
C PRO A 144 12.93 1.08 0.72
N ARG A 145 13.04 2.33 0.26
CA ARG A 145 11.91 3.22 0.05
C ARG A 145 12.02 3.86 -1.32
N PHE A 146 10.89 3.92 -2.00
CA PHE A 146 10.76 4.50 -3.34
C PHE A 146 9.80 5.68 -3.32
N SER A 147 10.15 6.76 -4.00
CA SER A 147 9.26 7.90 -4.23
C SER A 147 9.09 8.08 -5.72
N VAL A 148 7.84 8.13 -6.18
CA VAL A 148 7.49 8.38 -7.58
C VAL A 148 6.67 9.66 -7.63
N GLY A 149 7.05 10.58 -8.51
CA GLY A 149 6.34 11.83 -8.74
C GLY A 149 6.41 12.23 -10.21
N ARG A 150 5.55 13.14 -10.63
CA ARG A 150 5.62 13.73 -11.98
C ARG A 150 6.59 14.89 -12.00
N LYS A 151 7.35 15.02 -13.09
CA LYS A 151 8.12 16.24 -13.37
C LYS A 151 7.10 17.33 -13.70
N THR A 152 7.05 18.38 -12.89
CA THR A 152 6.43 19.64 -13.30
C THR A 152 7.41 20.39 -14.20
N ASP A 153 6.90 20.91 -15.32
CA ASP A 153 7.63 21.85 -16.20
C ASP A 153 8.10 23.11 -15.46
#